data_AF-A0A067FXR1-F1
#
_entry.id   AF-A0A067FXR1-F1
#
_cell.length_a   1.000
_cell.length_b   1.000
_cell.length_c   1.000
_cell.angle_alpha   90.00
_cell.angle_beta   90.00
_cell.angle_gamma   90.00
#
_symmetry.space_group_name_H-M   'P 1'
#
loop_
_entity.id
_entity.type
_entity.pdbx_description
1 polymer ?
#
loop_
_entity_poly.entity_id
_entity_poly.type
_entity_poly.pdbx_seq_one_letter_code
_entity_poly.pdbx_strand_id
1 'polypeptide(L)'
;MEDEEENHHHHHFKQQQQLHFCFECLHRRIKSDFSDQLIFSYGISNSPLPFASSAVVQMNNSSSENLLASQFILVYCRSLENDCLTKYV
;
A
#
# COMPACT_ATOMS: atom_id res chain seq x y z
N MET A 1 -23.53 32.42 -11.26
CA MET A 1 -23.42 31.37 -12.28
C MET A 1 -21.93 31.14 -12.48
N GLU A 2 -21.21 30.82 -11.41
CA GLU A 2 -21.15 29.50 -10.73
C GLU A 2 -20.38 28.50 -11.58
N ASP A 3 -19.19 28.18 -11.04
CA ASP A 3 -18.48 26.90 -11.07
C ASP A 3 -17.81 26.46 -12.37
N GLU A 4 -16.48 26.64 -12.44
CA GLU A 4 -15.52 25.61 -12.93
C GLU A 4 -14.17 25.83 -12.22
N GLU A 5 -14.19 25.64 -10.89
CA GLU A 5 -13.00 25.43 -10.07
C GLU A 5 -12.56 23.95 -10.20
N GLU A 6 -11.25 23.69 -10.04
CA GLU A 6 -10.65 22.36 -9.86
C GLU A 6 -10.61 21.38 -11.05
N ASN A 7 -9.68 21.58 -12.01
CA ASN A 7 -9.20 20.44 -12.80
C ASN A 7 -7.72 20.49 -13.21
N HIS A 8 -6.87 21.15 -12.42
CA HIS A 8 -5.43 21.28 -12.72
C HIS A 8 -4.48 20.56 -11.75
N HIS A 9 -4.99 19.80 -10.76
CA HIS A 9 -4.13 19.04 -9.83
C HIS A 9 -3.84 17.59 -10.24
N HIS A 10 -4.28 17.14 -11.43
CA HIS A 10 -4.21 15.72 -11.78
C HIS A 10 -2.93 15.25 -12.51
N HIS A 11 -1.90 16.09 -12.66
CA HIS A 11 -0.81 15.82 -13.61
C HIS A 11 0.62 15.69 -13.04
N HIS A 12 0.80 15.34 -11.76
CA HIS A 12 2.14 15.09 -11.24
C HIS A 12 2.33 13.88 -10.31
N PHE A 13 1.45 12.87 -10.38
CA PHE A 13 1.80 11.53 -9.92
C PHE A 13 2.41 10.77 -11.10
N LYS A 14 3.75 10.70 -11.16
CA LYS A 14 4.46 9.75 -12.03
C LYS A 14 3.77 8.38 -11.87
N GLN A 15 3.52 7.71 -13.00
CA GLN A 15 2.90 6.39 -13.11
C GLN A 15 3.68 5.32 -12.32
N GLN A 16 3.56 5.33 -11.00
CA GLN A 16 3.84 4.17 -10.17
C GLN A 16 2.71 3.19 -10.50
N GLN A 17 2.98 2.24 -11.38
CA GLN A 17 2.01 1.18 -11.69
C GLN A 17 1.78 0.39 -10.39
N GLN A 18 0.70 0.69 -9.69
CA GLN A 18 0.32 -0.02 -8.47
C GLN A 18 -0.09 -1.44 -8.86
N LEU A 19 0.45 -2.45 -8.16
CA LEU A 19 0.01 -3.84 -8.33
C LEU A 19 -1.30 -4.00 -7.59
N HIS A 20 -2.38 -4.30 -8.32
CA HIS A 20 -3.67 -4.57 -7.72
C HIS A 20 -3.83 -6.07 -7.48
N PHE A 21 -4.16 -6.43 -6.24
CA PHE A 21 -4.41 -7.79 -5.81
C PHE A 21 -5.85 -7.90 -5.30
N CYS A 22 -6.48 -9.07 -5.45
CA CYS A 22 -7.68 -9.35 -4.67
C CYS A 22 -7.37 -9.29 -3.17
N PHE A 23 -8.31 -9.00 -2.26
CA PHE A 23 -7.98 -8.91 -0.82
C PHE A 23 -7.36 -10.18 -0.25
N GLU A 24 -7.84 -11.36 -0.64
CA GLU A 24 -7.25 -12.65 -0.27
C GLU A 24 -5.82 -12.79 -0.80
N CYS A 25 -5.59 -12.36 -2.04
CA CYS A 25 -4.30 -12.39 -2.70
C CYS A 25 -3.32 -11.44 -2.00
N LEU A 26 -3.79 -10.25 -1.62
CA LEU A 26 -3.04 -9.22 -0.90
C LEU A 26 -2.65 -9.71 0.49
N HIS A 27 -3.58 -10.31 1.23
CA HIS A 27 -3.30 -10.88 2.54
C HIS A 27 -2.25 -12.00 2.45
N ARG A 28 -2.40 -12.95 1.52
CA ARG A 28 -1.40 -14.00 1.30
C ARG A 28 -0.03 -13.43 0.91
N ARG A 29 -0.01 -12.38 0.11
CA ARG A 29 1.22 -11.70 -0.29
C ARG A 29 1.93 -11.08 0.90
N ILE A 30 1.20 -10.34 1.74
CA ILE A 30 1.73 -9.73 2.97
C ILE A 30 2.28 -10.81 3.89
N LYS A 31 1.53 -11.91 4.09
CA LYS A 31 2.01 -13.04 4.88
C LYS A 31 3.27 -13.69 4.29
N SER A 32 3.36 -13.80 2.97
CA SER A 32 4.55 -14.34 2.31
C SER A 32 5.75 -13.41 2.44
N ASP A 33 5.56 -12.09 2.34
CA ASP A 33 6.64 -11.11 2.34
C ASP A 33 7.14 -10.79 3.77
N PHE A 34 6.26 -10.86 4.77
CA PHE A 34 6.54 -10.45 6.15
C PHE A 34 6.37 -11.57 7.19
N SER A 35 6.07 -12.81 6.76
CA SER A 35 5.74 -13.93 7.65
C SER A 35 4.59 -13.53 8.60
N ASP A 36 4.74 -13.79 9.90
CA ASP A 36 3.78 -13.40 10.94
C ASP A 36 4.17 -12.09 11.64
N GLN A 37 5.10 -11.29 11.09
CA GLN A 37 5.50 -10.01 11.70
C GLN A 37 4.43 -8.92 11.52
N LEU A 38 3.61 -9.05 10.48
CA LEU A 38 2.51 -8.14 10.19
C LEU A 38 1.18 -8.89 10.20
N ILE A 39 0.20 -8.31 10.89
CA ILE A 39 -1.18 -8.79 10.93
C ILE A 39 -1.98 -7.97 9.93
N PHE A 40 -2.65 -8.63 9.00
CA PHE A 40 -3.53 -7.98 8.03
C PHE A 40 -4.84 -7.55 8.70
N SER A 41 -5.18 -6.26 8.63
CA SER A 41 -6.45 -5.74 9.16
C SER A 41 -7.51 -5.66 8.07
N TYR A 42 -7.26 -4.86 7.03
CA TYR A 42 -8.14 -4.72 5.86
C TYR A 42 -7.43 -4.09 4.66
N GLY A 43 -7.91 -4.40 3.46
CA GLY A 43 -7.42 -3.79 2.21
C GLY A 43 -8.06 -2.42 1.98
N ILE A 44 -7.30 -1.49 1.39
CA ILE A 44 -7.79 -0.17 0.97
C ILE A 44 -7.94 -0.18 -0.54
N SER A 45 -9.16 0.04 -1.03
CA SER A 45 -9.43 0.17 -2.46
C SER A 45 -10.05 1.52 -2.78
N ASN A 46 -9.60 2.12 -3.88
CA ASN A 46 -10.22 3.30 -4.48
C ASN A 46 -11.31 2.92 -5.50
N SER A 47 -11.68 1.64 -5.57
CA SER A 47 -12.64 1.08 -6.52
C SER A 47 -13.71 0.26 -5.77
N PRO A 48 -14.95 0.16 -6.31
CA PRO A 48 -15.94 -0.77 -5.80
C PRO A 48 -15.58 -2.25 -6.01
N LEU A 49 -14.58 -2.53 -6.85
CA LEU A 49 -14.07 -3.89 -7.04
C LEU A 49 -13.13 -4.28 -5.89
N PRO A 50 -13.09 -5.56 -5.48
CA PRO A 50 -12.31 -6.03 -4.34
C PRO A 50 -10.82 -6.18 -4.68
N PHE A 51 -10.25 -5.18 -5.37
CA PHE A 51 -8.85 -5.10 -5.72
C PHE A 51 -8.17 -3.95 -4.99
N ALA A 52 -7.03 -4.22 -4.37
CA ALA A 52 -6.23 -3.23 -3.66
C ALA A 52 -4.75 -3.45 -3.89
N SER A 53 -4.03 -2.34 -3.90
CA SER A 53 -2.57 -2.29 -3.82
C SER A 53 -2.09 -1.99 -2.40
N SER A 54 -2.98 -1.56 -1.52
CA SER A 54 -2.64 -1.12 -0.17
C SER A 54 -3.50 -1.79 0.90
N ALA A 55 -2.94 -1.93 2.09
CA ALA A 55 -3.63 -2.51 3.24
C ALA A 55 -3.20 -1.82 4.53
N VAL A 56 -4.12 -1.76 5.49
CA VAL A 56 -3.78 -1.46 6.88
C VAL A 56 -3.26 -2.74 7.51
N VAL A 57 -2.07 -2.64 8.08
CA VAL A 57 -1.40 -3.73 8.78
C VAL A 57 -0.98 -3.29 10.17
N GLN A 58 -0.91 -4.25 11.08
CA GLN A 58 -0.48 -4.05 12.45
C GLN A 58 0.81 -4.83 12.70
N MET A 59 1.74 -4.26 13.47
CA MET A 59 2.93 -4.98 13.90
C MET A 59 2.60 -6.04 14.95
N ASN A 60 3.10 -7.27 14.75
CA ASN A 60 2.98 -8.35 15.71
C ASN A 60 4.06 -8.18 16.81
N ASN A 61 3.76 -7.36 17.81
CA ASN A 61 4.67 -7.13 18.94
C ASN A 61 4.59 -8.32 19.90
N SER A 62 5.57 -9.23 19.84
CA SER A 62 5.71 -10.34 20.80
C SER A 62 6.33 -9.91 22.14
N SER A 63 6.76 -8.64 22.26
CA SER A 63 7.39 -8.10 23.46
C SER A 63 6.33 -7.54 24.40
N SER A 64 6.33 -8.06 25.63
CA SER A 64 5.34 -7.90 26.68
C SER A 64 5.33 -6.52 27.35
N GLU A 65 5.25 -5.44 26.59
CA GLU A 65 5.05 -4.10 27.15
C GLU A 65 4.09 -3.34 26.24
N ASN A 66 2.91 -3.03 26.78
CA ASN A 66 1.75 -2.41 26.13
C ASN A 66 2.06 -1.06 25.46
N LEU A 67 2.67 -1.07 24.28
CA LEU A 67 2.80 0.11 23.45
C LEU A 67 1.96 -0.13 22.20
N LEU A 68 0.71 0.37 22.26
CA LEU A 68 -0.27 0.54 21.19
C LEU A 68 0.16 -0.12 19.88
N ALA A 69 -0.47 -1.26 19.55
CA ALA A 69 -0.46 -1.89 18.24
C ALA A 69 -0.23 -0.89 17.09
N SER A 70 1.03 -0.73 16.66
CA SER A 70 1.38 0.25 15.63
C SER A 70 0.76 -0.18 14.31
N GLN A 71 -0.24 0.58 13.86
CA GLN A 71 -0.91 0.40 12.58
C GLN A 71 -0.35 1.36 11.56
N PHE A 72 -0.15 0.87 10.34
CA PHE A 72 0.31 1.69 9.22
C PHE A 72 -0.26 1.16 7.90
N ILE A 73 -0.17 1.99 6.86
CA ILE A 73 -0.57 1.63 5.51
C ILE A 73 0.64 1.05 4.78
N LEU A 74 0.53 -0.20 4.37
CA LEU A 74 1.47 -0.84 3.46
C LEU A 74 0.97 -0.66 2.01
N VAL A 75 1.84 -0.21 1.10
CA VAL A 75 1.52 0.03 -0.31
C VAL A 75 2.43 -0.80 -1.21
N TYR A 76 1.85 -1.62 -2.08
CA TYR A 76 2.57 -2.38 -3.10
C TYR A 76 2.70 -1.59 -4.41
N CYS A 77 3.94 -1.21 -4.73
CA CYS A 77 4.29 -0.57 -5.99
C CYS A 77 5.05 -1.55 -6.89
N ARG A 78 4.85 -1.49 -8.22
CA ARG A 78 5.80 -2.13 -9.14
C ARG A 78 7.14 -1.40 -9.05
N SER A 79 8.21 -2.15 -8.80
CA SER A 79 9.53 -1.71 -9.21
C SER A 79 9.53 -1.75 -10.74
N LEU A 80 9.49 -0.59 -11.39
CA LEU A 80 9.91 -0.50 -12.78
C LEU A 80 11.40 -0.83 -12.76
N GLU A 81 11.83 -1.87 -13.48
CA GLU A 81 13.20 -2.41 -13.52
C GLU A 81 14.32 -1.41 -13.87
N ASN A 82 14.05 -0.11 -14.00
CA ASN A 82 14.99 0.88 -14.52
C ASN A 82 15.32 2.08 -13.62
N ASP A 83 14.82 2.18 -12.38
CA ASP A 83 14.99 3.44 -11.62
C ASP A 83 15.29 3.29 -10.11
N CYS A 84 15.88 2.19 -9.67
CA CYS A 84 16.39 2.07 -8.30
C CYS A 84 17.90 1.82 -8.27
N LEU A 85 18.64 2.91 -8.02
CA LEU A 85 20.02 2.96 -7.50
C LEU A 85 21.19 2.89 -8.49
N THR A 86 20.99 2.62 -9.79
CA THR A 86 22.11 2.61 -10.77
C THR A 86 22.72 4.00 -11.05
N LYS A 87 22.09 5.09 -10.57
CA LYS A 87 22.62 6.47 -10.70
C LYS A 87 23.47 6.93 -9.51
N TYR A 88 23.77 6.06 -8.56
CA TYR A 88 24.59 6.36 -7.39
C TYR A 88 25.98 5.68 -7.43
N VAL A 89 26.52 5.45 -8.63
CA VAL A 89 27.92 5.03 -8.84
C VAL A 89 28.70 6.21 -9.40
#